data_AF-A0A2Z3H1R8-F1
#
_entry.id   AF-A0A2Z3H1R8-F1
#
_cell.length_a   1.000
_cell.length_b   1.000
_cell.length_c   1.000
_cell.angle_alpha   90.00
_cell.angle_beta   90.00
_cell.angle_gamma   90.00
#
_symmetry.space_group_name_H-M   'P 1'
#
loop_
_entity.id
_entity.type
_entity.pdbx_description
1 polymer ?
#
loop_
_entity_poly.entity_id
_entity_poly.type
_entity_poly.pdbx_seq_one_letter_code
_entity_poly.pdbx_strand_id
1 'polypeptide(L)'
;MVLPAAVAYATVHKARENNRVVSVSTRVVLGTAAAVAAARLDSAVSTVVNTCFVERHNGTDRNRCRRKVRNSYGFSKDRGTHRAATAFSYFSDNFCWPVRTLRVKGEGGRCRARTPAMAAGLTDHVWSLAEWLAHPAVQQK
;
A
#
# COMPACT_ATOMS: atom_id res chain seq x y z
N MET A 1 2.39 -24.08 7.01
CA MET A 1 3.19 -22.85 6.89
C MET A 1 3.73 -22.53 8.27
N VAL A 2 5.04 -22.71 8.51
CA VAL A 2 5.67 -22.37 9.79
C VAL A 2 6.08 -20.91 9.72
N LEU A 3 5.61 -20.09 10.65
CA LEU A 3 6.00 -18.68 10.73
C LEU A 3 7.37 -18.59 11.45
N PRO A 4 8.27 -17.69 11.02
CA PRO A 4 9.54 -17.48 11.72
C PRO A 4 9.30 -17.11 13.19
N ALA A 5 10.12 -17.64 14.10
CA ALA A 5 9.98 -17.45 15.55
C ALA A 5 10.03 -15.96 15.97
N ALA A 6 10.65 -15.10 15.17
CA ALA A 6 10.80 -13.67 15.43
C ALA A 6 9.60 -12.80 14.98
N VAL A 7 8.53 -13.37 14.42
CA VAL A 7 7.41 -12.57 13.90
C VAL A 7 6.59 -11.97 15.05
N ALA A 8 6.55 -10.64 15.11
CA ALA A 8 5.60 -9.89 15.92
C ALA A 8 4.34 -9.59 15.08
N TYR A 9 3.21 -10.22 15.43
CA TYR A 9 1.95 -10.06 14.72
C TYR A 9 0.82 -9.72 15.68
N ALA A 10 0.10 -8.64 15.38
CA ALA A 10 -1.03 -8.18 16.16
C ALA A 10 -2.22 -7.85 15.26
N THR A 11 -3.42 -8.07 15.79
CA THR A 11 -4.69 -7.76 15.16
C THR A 11 -5.34 -6.54 15.80
N VAL A 12 -6.07 -5.78 14.98
CA VAL A 12 -6.88 -4.64 15.45
C VAL A 12 -8.33 -5.08 15.51
N HIS A 13 -8.90 -5.06 16.70
CA HIS A 13 -10.31 -5.35 16.95
C HIS A 13 -11.07 -4.03 17.08
N LYS A 14 -12.09 -3.83 16.25
CA LYS A 14 -12.95 -2.64 16.29
C LYS A 14 -14.32 -3.04 16.79
N ALA A 15 -14.71 -2.57 17.97
CA ALA A 15 -16.10 -2.71 18.42
C ALA A 15 -16.96 -1.69 17.67
N ARG A 16 -18.16 -2.12 17.25
CA ARG A 16 -19.08 -1.27 16.50
C ARG A 16 -20.49 -1.33 17.08
N GLU A 17 -21.13 -0.18 17.15
CA GLU A 17 -22.54 -0.02 17.49
C GLU A 17 -23.17 0.89 16.44
N ASN A 18 -24.35 0.52 15.92
CA ASN A 18 -25.06 1.29 14.89
C ASN A 18 -24.15 1.69 13.69
N ASN A 19 -23.35 0.75 13.19
CA ASN A 19 -22.36 0.93 12.11
C ASN A 19 -21.24 1.96 12.38
N ARG A 20 -21.08 2.44 13.62
CA ARG A 20 -19.99 3.33 14.04
C ARG A 20 -18.99 2.58 14.88
N VAL A 21 -17.71 2.89 14.73
CA VAL A 21 -16.65 2.33 15.58
C VAL A 21 -16.70 3.03 16.93
N VAL A 22 -16.97 2.29 18.00
CA VAL A 22 -17.05 2.82 19.37
C VAL A 22 -15.77 2.61 20.16
N SER A 23 -15.01 1.55 19.85
CA SER A 23 -13.70 1.32 20.45
C SER A 23 -12.78 0.53 19.53
N VAL A 24 -11.48 0.67 19.75
CA VAL A 24 -10.43 -0.04 19.01
C VAL A 24 -9.46 -0.64 20.01
N SER A 25 -9.29 -1.96 20.00
CA SER A 25 -8.32 -2.68 20.82
C SER A 25 -7.32 -3.42 19.93
N THR A 26 -6.13 -3.70 20.47
CA THR A 26 -5.09 -4.47 19.78
C THR A 26 -4.89 -5.79 20.53
N ARG A 27 -4.81 -6.90 19.81
CA ARG A 27 -4.49 -8.21 20.36
C ARG A 27 -3.21 -8.73 19.71
N VAL A 28 -2.22 -9.10 20.51
CA VAL A 28 -1.02 -9.79 20.02
C VAL A 28 -1.41 -11.24 19.76
N VAL A 29 -1.13 -11.73 18.55
CA VAL A 29 -1.44 -13.10 18.12
C VAL A 29 -0.17 -13.93 18.04
N LEU A 30 0.94 -13.36 17.58
CA LEU A 30 2.26 -13.99 17.57
C LEU A 30 3.33 -13.03 18.11
N GLY A 31 4.32 -13.58 18.79
CA GLY A 31 5.36 -12.82 19.47
C GLY A 31 4.92 -12.28 20.84
N THR A 32 5.70 -11.35 21.39
CA THR A 32 5.43 -10.76 22.71
C THR A 32 4.89 -9.33 22.59
N ALA A 33 4.19 -8.86 23.62
CA ALA A 33 3.76 -7.47 23.70
C ALA A 33 4.95 -6.49 23.60
N ALA A 34 6.10 -6.86 24.17
CA ALA A 34 7.34 -6.08 24.07
C ALA A 34 7.86 -5.99 22.63
N ALA A 35 7.84 -7.09 21.87
CA ALA A 35 8.26 -7.08 20.47
C ALA A 35 7.34 -6.21 19.59
N VAL A 36 6.02 -6.27 19.81
CA VAL A 36 5.06 -5.41 19.12
C VAL A 36 5.24 -3.94 19.52
N ALA A 37 5.56 -3.66 20.79
CA ALA A 37 5.86 -2.30 21.25
C ALA A 37 7.16 -1.76 20.64
N ALA A 38 8.21 -2.56 20.57
CA ALA A 38 9.47 -2.20 19.91
C ALA A 38 9.25 -1.87 18.42
N ALA A 39 8.50 -2.71 17.70
CA ALA A 39 8.15 -2.46 16.30
C ALA A 39 7.32 -1.18 16.10
N ARG A 40 6.47 -0.81 17.07
CA ARG A 40 5.75 0.47 17.07
C ARG A 40 6.66 1.67 17.28
N LEU A 41 7.70 1.53 18.11
CA LEU A 41 8.67 2.60 18.36
C LEU A 41 9.60 2.82 17.17
N ASP A 42 9.94 1.74 16.45
CA ASP A 42 10.75 1.79 15.23
C ASP A 42 9.98 2.37 14.01
N SER A 43 8.65 2.34 14.05
CA SER A 43 7.80 2.82 12.97
C SER A 43 7.86 4.36 12.83
N ALA A 44 8.38 4.83 11.69
CA ALA A 44 8.45 6.25 11.36
C ALA A 44 7.07 6.91 11.08
N VAL A 45 6.01 6.12 10.89
CA VAL A 45 4.72 6.61 10.33
C VAL A 45 3.53 6.41 11.26
N SER A 46 3.66 5.61 12.32
CA SER A 46 2.59 5.40 13.28
C SER A 46 3.08 4.83 14.60
N THR A 47 2.49 5.33 15.69
CA THR A 47 2.73 4.83 17.06
C THR A 47 1.75 3.74 17.48
N VAL A 48 0.75 3.42 16.64
CA VAL A 48 -0.31 2.44 16.94
C VAL A 48 -0.42 1.37 15.84
N VAL A 49 -0.55 0.10 16.22
CA VAL A 49 -0.98 -0.98 15.32
C VAL A 49 -2.31 -0.57 14.70
N ASN A 50 -2.30 -0.48 13.38
CA ASN A 50 -3.45 -0.09 12.58
C ASN A 50 -3.36 -0.78 11.22
N THR A 51 -4.47 -0.82 10.49
CA THR A 51 -4.52 -1.33 9.12
C THR A 51 -4.71 -0.23 8.09
N CYS A 52 -4.63 1.05 8.49
CA CYS A 52 -5.07 2.16 7.63
C CYS A 52 -4.24 2.27 6.35
N PHE A 53 -2.94 1.96 6.41
CA PHE A 53 -2.05 1.99 5.26
C PHE A 53 -2.42 0.94 4.20
N VAL A 54 -2.66 -0.30 4.64
CA VAL A 54 -3.09 -1.40 3.77
C VAL A 54 -4.48 -1.14 3.20
N GLU A 55 -5.41 -0.69 4.04
CA GLU A 55 -6.77 -0.39 3.59
C GLU A 55 -6.84 0.79 2.63
N ARG A 56 -6.01 1.82 2.84
CA ARG A 56 -5.87 2.94 1.91
C ARG A 56 -5.38 2.45 0.55
N HIS A 57 -4.35 1.61 0.54
CA HIS A 57 -3.86 1.00 -0.70
C HIS A 57 -4.94 0.14 -1.38
N ASN A 58 -5.64 -0.72 -0.63
CA ASN A 58 -6.75 -1.51 -1.16
C ASN A 58 -7.87 -0.64 -1.75
N GLY A 59 -8.15 0.51 -1.14
CA GLY A 59 -9.11 1.49 -1.65
C GLY A 59 -8.66 2.09 -2.99
N THR A 60 -7.41 2.52 -3.08
CA THR A 60 -6.81 3.04 -4.32
C THR A 60 -6.86 1.99 -5.43
N ASP A 61 -6.43 0.76 -5.13
CA ASP A 61 -6.39 -0.33 -6.11
C ASP A 61 -7.79 -0.70 -6.60
N ARG A 62 -8.80 -0.74 -5.72
CA ARG A 62 -10.21 -0.93 -6.13
C ARG A 62 -10.72 0.20 -7.01
N ASN A 63 -10.32 1.44 -6.75
CA ASN A 63 -10.73 2.59 -7.56
C ASN A 63 -10.06 2.58 -8.95
N ARG A 64 -8.81 2.13 -9.04
CA ARG A 64 -8.04 2.10 -10.29
C ARG A 64 -8.28 0.82 -11.11
N CYS A 65 -8.62 -0.28 -10.46
CA CYS A 65 -8.78 -1.59 -11.10
C CYS A 65 -10.23 -2.08 -11.00
N ARG A 66 -11.01 -1.91 -12.08
CA ARG A 66 -12.40 -2.37 -12.17
C ARG A 66 -12.58 -3.87 -11.90
N ARG A 67 -11.52 -4.66 -12.07
CA ARG A 67 -11.47 -6.11 -11.76
C ARG A 67 -11.57 -6.42 -10.25
N LYS A 68 -11.32 -5.43 -9.39
CA LYS A 68 -11.33 -5.55 -7.93
C LYS A 68 -12.53 -4.88 -7.26
N VAL A 69 -13.38 -4.23 -8.04
CA VAL A 69 -14.66 -3.69 -7.57
C VAL A 69 -15.64 -4.83 -7.31
N ARG A 70 -16.38 -4.74 -6.20
CA ARG A 70 -17.41 -5.73 -5.83
C ARG A 70 -18.52 -5.76 -6.88
N ASN A 71 -18.98 -6.96 -7.26
CA ASN A 71 -20.06 -7.17 -8.22
C ASN A 71 -19.84 -6.49 -9.59
N SER A 72 -18.58 -6.40 -10.03
CA SER A 72 -18.22 -5.82 -11.33
C SER A 72 -18.33 -6.87 -12.43
N TYR A 73 -18.96 -6.51 -13.56
CA TYR A 73 -18.89 -7.29 -14.80
C TYR A 73 -17.48 -7.35 -15.42
N GLY A 74 -16.55 -6.53 -14.94
CA GLY A 74 -15.16 -6.49 -15.41
C GLY A 74 -14.22 -7.46 -14.69
N PHE A 75 -14.71 -8.52 -14.06
CA PHE A 75 -13.88 -9.48 -13.35
C PHE A 75 -12.94 -10.25 -14.30
N SER A 76 -11.84 -10.78 -13.75
CA SER A 76 -10.93 -11.62 -14.53
C SER A 76 -11.43 -13.05 -14.58
N LYS A 77 -11.50 -13.65 -15.78
CA LYS A 77 -11.77 -15.08 -15.97
C LYS A 77 -10.52 -15.96 -15.84
N ASP A 78 -9.35 -15.35 -16.05
CA ASP A 78 -8.04 -16.01 -15.94
C ASP A 78 -7.21 -15.39 -14.80
N ARG A 79 -6.51 -16.25 -14.06
CA ARG A 79 -5.62 -15.87 -12.95
C ARG A 79 -4.39 -15.11 -13.44
N GLY A 80 -3.84 -15.46 -14.61
CA GLY A 80 -2.70 -14.77 -15.20
C GLY A 80 -3.01 -13.29 -15.45
N THR A 81 -4.13 -13.05 -16.14
CA THR A 81 -4.68 -11.72 -16.43
C THR A 81 -4.99 -10.95 -15.15
N HIS A 82 -5.53 -11.60 -14.11
CA HIS A 82 -5.78 -10.95 -12.83
C HIS A 82 -4.49 -10.49 -12.14
N ARG A 83 -3.44 -11.33 -12.16
CA ARG A 83 -2.13 -10.99 -11.62
C ARG A 83 -1.48 -9.85 -12.41
N ALA A 84 -1.51 -9.91 -13.74
CA ALA A 84 -0.98 -8.87 -14.60
C ALA A 84 -1.67 -7.52 -14.37
N ALA A 85 -3.01 -7.51 -14.31
CA ALA A 85 -3.76 -6.28 -14.02
C ALA A 85 -3.52 -5.74 -12.60
N THR A 86 -3.32 -6.63 -11.63
CA THR A 86 -2.94 -6.24 -10.26
C THR A 86 -1.56 -5.59 -10.23
N ALA A 87 -0.57 -6.22 -10.85
CA ALA A 87 0.79 -5.68 -10.94
C ALA A 87 0.78 -4.32 -11.66
N PHE A 88 0.10 -4.24 -12.80
CA PHE A 88 -0.06 -3.00 -13.56
C PHE A 88 -0.67 -1.87 -12.70
N SER A 89 -1.78 -2.13 -12.01
CA SER A 89 -2.44 -1.15 -11.12
C SER A 89 -1.50 -0.70 -10.01
N TYR A 90 -0.83 -1.65 -9.35
CA TYR A 90 0.08 -1.41 -8.23
C TYR A 90 1.28 -0.54 -8.65
N PHE A 91 2.00 -0.95 -9.70
CA PHE A 91 3.22 -0.27 -10.11
C PHE A 91 2.93 1.07 -10.78
N SER A 92 1.90 1.17 -11.63
CA SER A 92 1.55 2.46 -12.25
C SER A 92 1.11 3.53 -11.24
N ASP A 93 0.45 3.14 -10.14
CA ASP A 93 0.10 4.06 -9.05
C ASP A 93 1.36 4.58 -8.33
N ASN A 94 2.37 3.73 -8.13
CA ASN A 94 3.59 4.10 -7.40
C ASN A 94 4.62 4.85 -8.24
N PHE A 95 4.79 4.49 -9.52
CA PHE A 95 5.88 5.00 -10.37
C PHE A 95 5.43 6.15 -11.27
N CYS A 96 4.19 6.10 -11.76
CA CYS A 96 3.76 6.99 -12.82
C CYS A 96 2.85 8.13 -12.31
N TRP A 97 2.22 8.00 -11.14
CA TRP A 97 1.19 8.94 -10.67
C TRP A 97 1.70 9.78 -9.46
N PRO A 98 1.95 11.09 -9.64
CA PRO A 98 2.29 11.97 -8.53
C PRO A 98 1.09 12.24 -7.63
N VAL A 99 1.28 12.16 -6.31
CA VAL A 99 0.22 12.39 -5.33
C VAL A 99 0.41 13.72 -4.61
N ARG A 100 -0.70 14.41 -4.32
CA ARG A 100 -0.68 15.77 -3.76
C ARG A 100 0.04 15.85 -2.40
N THR A 101 -0.08 14.81 -1.59
CA THR A 101 0.47 14.74 -0.23
C THR A 101 1.99 14.52 -0.20
N LEU A 102 2.60 14.12 -1.32
CA LEU A 102 4.05 13.91 -1.42
C LEU A 102 4.77 15.06 -2.12
N ARG A 103 4.06 16.10 -2.54
CA ARG A 103 4.70 17.25 -3.18
C ARG A 103 5.71 17.88 -2.24
N VAL A 104 6.87 18.25 -2.79
CA VAL A 104 7.94 18.91 -2.06
C VAL A 104 7.93 20.39 -2.43
N LYS A 105 8.02 21.28 -1.43
CA LYS A 105 8.19 22.71 -1.69
C LYS A 105 9.61 22.93 -2.22
N GLY A 106 9.71 23.44 -3.44
CA GLY A 106 10.96 23.92 -4.01
C GLY A 106 11.20 25.40 -3.68
N GLU A 107 12.33 25.90 -4.14
CA GLU A 107 12.69 27.31 -4.02
C GLU A 107 11.66 28.21 -4.72
N GLY A 108 11.34 29.35 -4.10
CA GLY A 108 10.34 30.29 -4.62
C GLY A 108 8.88 29.82 -4.46
N GLY A 109 8.60 28.85 -3.59
CA GLY A 109 7.23 28.43 -3.25
C GLY A 109 6.56 27.49 -4.27
N ARG A 110 7.26 27.12 -5.35
CA ARG A 110 6.76 26.17 -6.35
C ARG A 110 6.81 24.76 -5.78
N CYS A 111 5.69 24.04 -5.83
CA CYS A 111 5.64 22.65 -5.39
C CYS A 111 6.05 21.69 -6.52
N ARG A 112 7.08 20.88 -6.30
CA ARG A 112 7.49 19.80 -7.22
C ARG A 112 6.61 18.57 -6.99
N ALA A 113 6.08 18.02 -8.07
CA ALA A 113 5.35 16.75 -8.06
C ALA A 113 6.29 15.60 -7.66
N ARG A 114 5.79 14.68 -6.82
CA ARG A 114 6.55 13.50 -6.37
C ARG A 114 5.62 12.29 -6.34
N THR A 115 6.11 11.16 -6.86
CA THR A 115 5.42 9.87 -6.76
C THR A 115 5.80 9.13 -5.47
N PRO A 116 5.04 8.11 -5.05
CA PRO A 116 5.46 7.22 -3.98
C PRO A 116 6.83 6.56 -4.22
N ALA A 117 7.12 6.11 -5.44
CA ALA A 117 8.42 5.52 -5.79
C ALA A 117 9.57 6.52 -5.63
N MET A 118 9.36 7.79 -6.02
CA MET A 118 10.33 8.85 -5.76
C MET A 118 10.50 9.13 -4.26
N ALA A 119 9.40 9.12 -3.49
CA ALA A 119 9.46 9.32 -2.04
C ALA A 119 10.24 8.21 -1.32
N ALA A 120 10.20 6.99 -1.85
CA ALA A 120 10.94 5.84 -1.36
C ALA A 120 12.37 5.74 -1.92
N GLY A 121 12.79 6.66 -2.80
CA GLY A 121 14.12 6.64 -3.42
C GLY A 121 14.32 5.55 -4.48
N LEU A 122 13.23 4.96 -5.00
CA LEU A 122 13.29 3.92 -6.03
C LEU A 122 13.47 4.48 -7.45
N THR A 123 13.22 5.77 -7.64
CA THR A 123 13.36 6.52 -8.90
C THR A 123 13.53 8.01 -8.60
N ASP A 124 14.09 8.77 -9.54
CA ASP A 124 14.33 10.21 -9.43
C ASP A 124 13.33 11.06 -10.24
N HIS A 125 12.49 10.42 -11.05
CA HIS A 125 11.50 11.07 -11.91
C HIS A 125 10.14 10.35 -11.90
N VAL A 126 9.14 11.04 -12.46
CA VAL A 126 7.80 10.50 -12.70
C VAL A 126 7.84 9.73 -14.01
N TRP A 127 7.57 8.43 -13.95
CA TRP A 127 7.55 7.59 -15.14
C TRP A 127 6.31 7.88 -15.98
N SER A 128 6.45 8.01 -17.30
CA SER A 128 5.26 7.92 -18.16
C SER A 128 4.78 6.46 -18.24
N LEU A 129 3.51 6.22 -18.61
CA LEU A 129 3.04 4.84 -18.82
C LEU A 129 3.80 4.15 -19.95
N ALA A 130 4.11 4.88 -21.03
CA ALA A 130 4.82 4.33 -22.18
C ALA A 130 6.25 3.90 -21.79
N GLU A 131 6.94 4.77 -21.06
CA GLU A 131 8.26 4.49 -20.52
C GLU A 131 8.23 3.28 -19.58
N TRP A 132 7.34 3.26 -18.59
CA TRP A 132 7.23 2.15 -17.65
C TRP A 132 6.93 0.80 -18.33
N LEU A 133 6.07 0.79 -19.36
CA LEU A 133 5.75 -0.40 -20.14
C LEU A 133 6.89 -0.87 -21.06
N ALA A 134 7.77 0.04 -21.48
CA ALA A 134 8.91 -0.28 -22.33
C ALA A 134 10.05 -0.97 -21.57
N HIS A 135 10.06 -0.89 -20.23
CA HIS A 135 11.03 -1.60 -19.42
C HIS A 135 10.56 -3.03 -19.11
N PRO A 136 11.41 -4.04 -19.34
CA PRO A 136 11.04 -5.43 -19.07
C PRO A 136 10.81 -5.63 -17.57
N ALA A 137 9.56 -5.92 -17.18
CA ALA A 137 9.20 -6.31 -15.81
C ALA A 137 9.77 -7.68 -15.40
N VAL A 138 10.30 -8.44 -16.36
CA VAL A 138 10.94 -9.74 -16.19
C VAL A 138 12.23 -9.73 -16.99
N GLN A 139 13.38 -9.56 -16.32
CA GLN A 139 14.63 -10.09 -16.86
C GLN A 139 14.58 -11.59 -16.61
N GLN A 140 14.22 -12.38 -17.62
CA GLN A 140 14.48 -13.82 -17.54
C GLN A 140 16.00 -13.98 -17.52
N LYS A 141 16.51 -14.47 -16.38
CA LYS A 141 17.81 -15.13 -16.34
C LYS A 141 17.63 -16.57 -16.78
#